data_AF-A0A7S2FEZ4-F1
#
_entry.id   AF-A0A7S2FEZ4-F1
#
_cell.length_a   1.000
_cell.length_b   1.000
_cell.length_c   1.000
_cell.angle_alpha   90.00
_cell.angle_beta   90.00
_cell.angle_gamma   90.00
#
_symmetry.space_group_name_H-M   'P 1'
#
loop_
_entity.id
_entity.type
_entity.pdbx_description
1 polymer ?
#
loop_
_entity_poly.entity_id
_entity_poly.type
_entity_poly.pdbx_seq_one_letter_code
_entity_poly.pdbx_strand_id
1 'polypeptide(L)'
;PGEALQVDGKSIPGRWETREALVRLADDPMTTTTPGAMRELFRLEDIAGGLGLNSVRCVAKKYSRSSVEHLRRNGGVGDEVYFRDVHMQFVANAWAGEFNARAPPKPVEMIPAVVIEIEHPRTFAKAYYGVERYIGE
;
A
#
# COMPACT_ATOMS: atom_id res chain seq x y z
N PRO A 1 21.79 9.60 -4.74
CA PRO A 1 20.87 10.19 -5.75
C PRO A 1 19.97 9.08 -6.31
N GLY A 2 18.77 8.94 -5.73
CA GLY A 2 17.81 7.92 -6.18
C GLY A 2 17.26 8.30 -7.55
N GLU A 3 17.31 7.37 -8.51
CA GLU A 3 16.59 7.52 -9.77
C GLU A 3 15.10 7.71 -9.48
N ALA A 4 14.54 8.79 -10.04
CA ALA A 4 13.11 9.04 -9.97
C ALA A 4 12.37 7.85 -10.58
N LEU A 5 11.47 7.28 -9.80
CA LEU A 5 10.68 6.13 -10.21
C LEU A 5 9.80 6.49 -11.40
N GLN A 6 10.18 6.03 -12.60
CA GLN A 6 9.28 6.09 -13.75
C GLN A 6 8.28 4.95 -13.64
N VAL A 7 7.27 5.15 -12.81
CA VAL A 7 6.03 4.39 -12.92
C VAL A 7 5.31 4.89 -14.17
N ASP A 8 4.92 4.00 -15.07
CA ASP A 8 4.22 4.39 -16.31
C ASP A 8 2.92 5.14 -15.96
N GLY A 9 2.99 6.47 -16.02
CA GLY A 9 1.91 7.39 -15.69
C GLY A 9 0.70 7.29 -16.63
N LYS A 10 0.76 6.51 -17.72
CA LYS A 10 -0.44 6.22 -18.53
C LYS A 10 -1.39 5.24 -17.83
N SER A 11 -0.90 4.49 -16.83
CA SER A 11 -1.58 3.32 -16.30
C SER A 11 -2.12 3.50 -14.86
N ILE A 12 -1.70 4.57 -14.19
CA ILE A 12 -2.05 4.90 -12.79
C ILE A 12 -2.72 6.28 -12.78
N PRO A 13 -4.00 6.38 -12.42
CA PRO A 13 -4.68 7.67 -12.42
C PRO A 13 -4.18 8.61 -11.31
N GLY A 14 -4.28 9.91 -11.55
CA GLY A 14 -4.06 10.97 -10.56
C GLY A 14 -2.65 11.56 -10.51
N ARG A 15 -2.45 12.53 -9.61
CA ARG A 15 -1.14 13.14 -9.29
C ARG A 15 -0.60 12.47 -8.04
N TRP A 16 0.62 11.98 -8.11
CA TRP A 16 1.31 11.36 -6.98
C TRP A 16 2.32 12.34 -6.37
N GLU A 17 2.41 12.33 -5.05
CA GLU A 17 3.45 13.04 -4.31
C GLU A 17 4.44 12.03 -3.77
N THR A 18 5.72 12.29 -4.01
CA THR A 18 6.82 11.45 -3.50
C THR A 18 7.44 12.13 -2.29
N ARG A 19 7.69 11.35 -1.25
CA ARG A 19 8.34 11.78 0.00
C ARG A 19 9.24 10.66 0.50
N GLU A 20 10.31 11.03 1.20
CA GLU A 20 11.13 10.06 1.94
C GLU A 20 10.50 9.80 3.32
N ALA A 21 10.53 8.55 3.76
CA ALA A 21 10.03 8.14 5.06
C ALA A 21 10.99 7.13 5.71
N LEU A 22 11.20 7.28 7.02
CA LEU A 22 11.96 6.32 7.81
C LEU A 22 11.00 5.29 8.39
N VAL A 23 11.14 4.04 7.97
CA VAL A 23 10.28 2.93 8.39
C VAL A 23 11.09 1.75 8.91
N ARG A 24 10.46 0.94 9.77
CA ARG A 24 10.97 -0.36 10.20
C ARG A 24 10.02 -1.46 9.75
N LEU A 25 10.44 -2.24 8.76
CA LEU A 25 9.68 -3.38 8.25
C LEU A 25 10.13 -4.66 8.97
N ALA A 26 9.19 -5.52 9.35
CA ALA A 26 9.50 -6.85 9.86
C ALA A 26 10.02 -7.78 8.75
N ASP A 27 11.00 -8.63 9.08
CA ASP A 27 11.59 -9.57 8.12
C ASP A 27 10.58 -10.65 7.69
N ASP A 28 9.78 -11.14 8.63
CA ASP A 28 8.82 -12.22 8.41
C ASP A 28 7.38 -11.70 8.22
N PRO A 29 6.59 -12.36 7.35
CA PRO A 29 5.18 -12.06 7.23
C PRO A 29 4.41 -12.41 8.52
N MET A 30 3.31 -11.71 8.73
CA MET A 30 2.40 -11.91 9.84
C MET A 30 1.66 -13.25 9.71
N THR A 31 1.67 -14.04 10.77
CA THR A 31 0.75 -15.16 10.92
C THR A 31 -0.66 -14.63 11.13
N THR A 32 -1.58 -14.98 10.23
CA THR A 32 -3.00 -14.63 10.33
C THR A 32 -3.85 -15.89 10.33
N THR A 33 -5.01 -15.84 10.99
CA THR A 33 -5.96 -16.97 10.98
C THR A 33 -6.59 -17.17 9.61
N THR A 34 -6.74 -16.07 8.85
CA THR A 34 -7.30 -16.06 7.50
C THR A 34 -6.36 -15.29 6.58
N PRO A 35 -5.44 -15.97 5.86
CA PRO A 35 -4.53 -15.30 4.94
C PRO A 35 -5.29 -14.71 3.74
N GLY A 36 -4.78 -13.58 3.24
CA GLY A 36 -5.30 -12.98 2.02
C GLY A 36 -4.99 -13.83 0.79
N ALA A 37 -5.86 -13.81 -0.22
CA ALA A 37 -5.69 -14.61 -1.43
C ALA A 37 -4.43 -14.25 -2.24
N MET A 38 -4.11 -12.95 -2.33
CA MET A 38 -3.05 -12.45 -3.21
C MET A 38 -1.86 -11.82 -2.49
N ARG A 39 -1.98 -11.56 -1.18
CA ARG A 39 -1.07 -10.66 -0.47
C ARG A 39 -0.59 -11.26 0.85
N GLU A 40 0.68 -11.05 1.11
CA GLU A 40 1.34 -11.30 2.38
C GLU A 40 1.38 -9.99 3.17
N LEU A 41 1.14 -10.08 4.48
CA LEU A 41 1.11 -8.93 5.39
C LEU A 41 2.38 -8.90 6.22
N PHE A 42 2.95 -7.72 6.41
CA PHE A 42 4.14 -7.51 7.23
C PHE A 42 3.85 -6.40 8.23
N ARG A 43 4.35 -6.55 9.46
CA ARG A 43 4.33 -5.44 10.42
C ARG A 43 5.29 -4.36 9.94
N LEU A 44 4.83 -3.11 9.98
CA LEU A 44 5.64 -1.94 9.66
C LEU A 44 5.45 -0.88 10.73
N GLU A 45 6.53 -0.22 11.11
CA GLU A 45 6.49 0.98 11.95
C GLU A 45 6.92 2.22 11.16
N ASP A 46 6.10 3.28 11.21
CA ASP A 46 6.47 4.61 10.73
C ASP A 46 7.15 5.37 11.87
N ILE A 47 8.48 5.50 11.79
CA ILE A 47 9.32 5.98 12.88
C ILE A 47 9.19 7.50 13.05
N ALA A 48 8.94 8.23 11.96
CA ALA A 48 8.94 9.69 11.93
C ALA A 48 7.61 10.31 11.46
N GLY A 49 6.57 9.49 11.24
CA GLY A 49 5.29 9.95 10.69
C GLY A 49 5.38 10.33 9.21
N GLY A 50 6.41 9.85 8.50
CA GLY A 50 6.69 10.22 7.12
C GLY A 50 5.67 9.68 6.11
N LEU A 51 4.89 8.66 6.50
CA LEU A 51 3.88 8.05 5.64
C LEU A 51 2.55 8.83 5.62
N GLY A 52 2.33 9.75 6.55
CA GLY A 52 1.08 10.54 6.62
C GLY A 52 -0.16 9.71 6.95
N LEU A 53 0.00 8.49 7.47
CA LEU A 53 -1.10 7.58 7.87
C LEU A 53 -1.60 7.82 9.30
N ASN A 54 -1.06 8.84 9.99
CA ASN A 54 -1.39 9.20 11.37
C ASN A 54 -1.32 8.02 12.36
N SER A 55 -0.38 7.10 12.14
CA SER A 55 -0.13 5.94 13.01
C SER A 55 1.32 5.53 12.94
N VAL A 56 1.91 5.20 14.09
CA VAL A 56 3.22 4.53 14.14
C VAL A 56 3.07 3.08 13.70
N ARG A 57 2.00 2.38 14.13
CA ARG A 57 1.77 0.97 13.79
C ARG A 57 1.03 0.85 12.47
N CYS A 58 1.67 0.22 11.49
CA CYS A 58 1.17 0.04 10.14
C CYS A 58 1.29 -1.43 9.70
N VAL A 59 0.63 -1.75 8.58
CA VAL A 59 0.76 -3.04 7.88
C VAL A 59 1.21 -2.76 6.46
N ALA A 60 2.30 -3.40 6.06
CA ALA A 60 2.78 -3.41 4.69
C ALA A 60 2.23 -4.65 3.98
N LYS A 61 1.54 -4.43 2.85
CA LYS A 61 0.93 -5.46 2.02
C LYS A 61 1.80 -5.68 0.79
N LYS A 62 2.30 -6.90 0.64
CA LYS A 62 3.09 -7.32 -0.53
C LYS A 62 2.30 -8.33 -1.34
N TYR A 63 2.28 -8.20 -2.67
CA TYR A 63 1.75 -9.25 -3.52
C TYR A 63 2.64 -10.49 -3.43
N SER A 64 2.01 -11.65 -3.24
CA SER A 64 2.73 -12.92 -3.22
C SER A 64 3.39 -13.18 -4.57
N ARG A 65 4.47 -13.96 -4.57
CA ARG A 65 5.20 -14.30 -5.80
C ARG A 65 4.29 -14.87 -6.88
N SER A 66 3.40 -15.79 -6.53
CA SER A 66 2.44 -16.39 -7.46
C SER A 66 1.47 -15.36 -8.04
N SER A 67 1.02 -14.40 -7.24
CA SER A 67 0.12 -13.32 -7.68
C SER A 67 0.81 -12.39 -8.66
N VAL A 68 2.05 -11.98 -8.38
CA VAL A 68 2.84 -11.14 -9.30
C VAL A 68 3.06 -11.87 -10.63
N GLU A 69 3.43 -13.14 -10.59
CA GLU A 69 3.59 -13.94 -11.82
C GLU A 69 2.30 -14.05 -12.62
N HIS A 70 1.15 -14.24 -11.96
CA HIS A 70 -0.16 -14.28 -12.61
C HIS A 70 -0.53 -12.93 -13.25
N LEU A 71 -0.37 -11.83 -12.51
CA LEU A 71 -0.68 -10.48 -12.98
C LEU A 71 0.19 -10.08 -14.19
N ARG A 72 1.48 -10.42 -14.15
CA ARG A 72 2.39 -10.21 -15.30
C ARG A 72 1.96 -11.00 -16.52
N ARG A 73 1.63 -12.29 -16.36
CA ARG A 73 1.26 -13.17 -17.48
C ARG A 73 -0.09 -12.81 -18.11
N ASN A 74 -1.09 -12.48 -17.29
CA ASN A 74 -2.48 -12.35 -17.76
C ASN A 74 -2.95 -10.91 -17.94
N GLY A 75 -2.40 -9.98 -17.15
CA GLY A 75 -2.77 -8.56 -17.20
C GLY A 75 -1.68 -7.67 -17.77
N GLY A 76 -0.47 -8.20 -18.01
CA GLY A 76 0.70 -7.39 -18.33
C GLY A 76 1.08 -6.43 -17.20
N VAL A 77 0.63 -6.70 -15.97
CA VAL A 77 0.76 -5.76 -14.85
C VAL A 77 1.94 -6.12 -13.95
N GLY A 78 2.88 -5.19 -13.79
CA GLY A 78 4.02 -5.26 -12.87
C GLY A 78 3.74 -4.57 -11.53
N ASP A 79 4.68 -3.76 -11.06
CA ASP A 79 4.60 -3.10 -9.75
C ASP A 79 3.60 -1.93 -9.72
N GLU A 80 3.11 -1.48 -10.88
CA GLU A 80 2.04 -0.49 -10.98
C GLU A 80 0.72 -0.96 -10.34
N VAL A 81 0.56 -2.27 -10.08
CA VAL A 81 -0.59 -2.81 -9.35
C VAL A 81 -0.73 -2.18 -7.96
N TYR A 82 0.37 -1.90 -7.27
CA TYR A 82 0.33 -1.29 -5.94
C TYR A 82 -0.27 0.11 -5.97
N PHE A 83 0.09 0.89 -7.00
CA PHE A 83 -0.42 2.23 -7.20
C PHE A 83 -1.88 2.22 -7.62
N ARG A 84 -2.29 1.28 -8.49
CA ARG A 84 -3.69 1.08 -8.87
C ARG A 84 -4.56 0.72 -7.66
N ASP A 85 -4.09 -0.19 -6.80
CA ASP A 85 -4.77 -0.57 -5.56
C ASP A 85 -4.96 0.61 -4.61
N VAL A 86 -3.88 1.37 -4.36
CA VAL A 86 -3.93 2.54 -3.47
C VAL A 86 -4.82 3.63 -4.06
N HIS A 87 -4.78 3.84 -5.38
CA HIS A 87 -5.69 4.77 -6.05
C HIS A 87 -7.16 4.34 -5.90
N MET A 88 -7.46 3.06 -6.09
CA MET A 88 -8.80 2.52 -5.88
C MET A 88 -9.28 2.77 -4.44
N GLN A 89 -8.40 2.59 -3.44
CA GLN A 89 -8.69 2.86 -2.03
C GLN A 89 -8.94 4.36 -1.77
N PHE A 90 -8.19 5.25 -2.43
CA PHE A 90 -8.44 6.70 -2.42
C PHE A 90 -9.82 7.05 -2.99
N VAL A 91 -10.20 6.48 -4.14
CA VAL A 91 -11.52 6.68 -4.74
C VAL A 91 -12.64 6.15 -3.83
N ALA A 92 -12.44 4.98 -3.23
CA ALA A 92 -13.38 4.41 -2.27
C ALA A 92 -13.60 5.33 -1.06
N ASN A 93 -12.56 6.04 -0.59
CA ASN A 93 -12.69 7.01 0.49
C ASN A 93 -13.58 8.20 0.12
N ALA A 94 -13.53 8.68 -1.13
CA ALA A 94 -14.47 9.70 -1.61
C ALA A 94 -15.92 9.20 -1.58
N TRP A 95 -16.15 7.94 -1.99
CA TRP A 95 -17.47 7.31 -1.90
C TRP A 95 -17.98 7.14 -0.46
N ALA A 96 -17.09 6.85 0.49
CA ALA A 96 -17.45 6.83 1.91
C ALA A 96 -17.90 8.22 2.40
N GLY A 97 -17.25 9.29 1.95
CA GLY A 97 -17.68 10.67 2.21
C GLY A 97 -19.09 10.96 1.69
N GLU A 98 -19.36 10.59 0.43
CA GLU A 98 -20.69 10.73 -0.20
C GLU A 98 -21.77 9.90 0.51
N PHE A 99 -21.43 8.70 0.97
CA PHE A 99 -22.33 7.86 1.75
C PHE A 99 -22.66 8.52 3.09
N ASN A 100 -21.66 8.98 3.83
CA ASN A 100 -21.82 9.63 5.13
C ASN A 100 -22.58 10.95 5.06
N ALA A 101 -22.45 11.70 3.96
CA ALA A 101 -23.20 12.93 3.71
C ALA A 101 -24.72 12.72 3.70
N ARG A 102 -25.18 11.48 3.48
CA ARG A 102 -26.60 11.09 3.53
C ARG A 102 -27.10 10.75 4.94
N ALA A 103 -26.30 11.01 5.97
CA ALA A 103 -26.59 10.72 7.38
C ALA A 103 -27.11 9.28 7.62
N PRO A 104 -26.35 8.25 7.19
CA PRO A 104 -26.72 6.87 7.42
C PRO A 104 -26.72 6.57 8.94
N PRO A 105 -27.47 5.56 9.40
CA PRO A 105 -27.48 5.17 10.82
C PRO A 105 -26.10 4.79 11.38
N LYS A 106 -25.18 4.35 10.50
CA LYS A 106 -23.78 4.07 10.82
C LYS A 106 -22.89 4.67 9.74
N PRO A 107 -22.05 5.66 10.05
CA PRO A 107 -21.06 6.15 9.10
C PRO A 107 -19.97 5.11 8.88
N VAL A 108 -19.29 5.21 7.73
CA VAL A 108 -18.16 4.35 7.37
C VAL A 108 -16.90 5.18 7.14
N GLU A 109 -15.74 4.60 7.43
CA GLU A 109 -14.44 5.20 7.16
C GLU A 109 -13.65 4.24 6.27
N MET A 110 -13.05 4.77 5.19
CA MET A 110 -12.04 4.03 4.45
C MET A 110 -10.67 4.36 5.02
N ILE A 111 -9.89 3.32 5.29
CA ILE A 111 -8.55 3.48 5.81
C ILE A 111 -7.65 4.04 4.70
N PRO A 112 -6.93 5.15 4.91
CA PRO A 112 -5.97 5.65 3.92
C PRO A 112 -4.85 4.64 3.67
N ALA A 113 -4.35 4.64 2.44
CA ALA A 113 -3.21 3.82 2.07
C ALA A 113 -2.20 4.62 1.24
N VAL A 114 -0.93 4.20 1.30
CA VAL A 114 0.17 4.75 0.51
C VAL A 114 0.96 3.61 -0.14
N VAL A 115 1.72 3.91 -1.19
CA VAL A 115 2.71 2.98 -1.73
C VAL A 115 4.07 3.37 -1.16
N ILE A 116 4.84 2.39 -0.70
CA ILE A 116 6.26 2.57 -0.39
C ILE A 116 7.11 1.71 -1.31
N GLU A 117 8.27 2.24 -1.67
CA GLU A 117 9.39 1.49 -2.22
C GLU A 117 10.43 1.33 -1.10
N ILE A 118 10.88 0.11 -0.86
CA ILE A 118 11.99 -0.17 0.04
C ILE A 118 13.11 -0.76 -0.80
N GLU A 119 14.29 -0.17 -0.69
CA GLU A 119 15.52 -0.70 -1.24
C GLU A 119 16.26 -1.51 -0.17
N HIS A 120 16.53 -2.79 -0.45
CA HIS A 120 17.24 -3.63 0.49
C HIS A 120 18.72 -3.20 0.56
N PRO A 121 19.26 -2.87 1.74
CA PRO A 121 20.55 -2.17 1.88
C PRO A 121 21.76 -2.97 1.40
N ARG A 122 21.64 -4.30 1.25
CA ARG A 122 22.74 -5.18 0.81
C ARG A 122 22.65 -5.61 -0.64
N THR A 123 21.44 -5.69 -1.19
CA THR A 123 21.23 -6.23 -2.55
C THR A 123 20.81 -5.15 -3.53
N PHE A 124 20.52 -3.92 -3.05
CA PHE A 124 19.95 -2.83 -3.83
C PHE A 124 18.67 -3.23 -4.57
N ALA A 125 18.03 -4.31 -4.10
CA ALA A 125 16.80 -4.81 -4.68
C ALA A 125 15.64 -3.96 -4.15
N LYS A 126 14.84 -3.43 -5.07
CA LYS A 126 13.65 -2.65 -4.77
C LYS A 126 12.44 -3.56 -4.60
N ALA A 127 11.61 -3.26 -3.61
CA ALA A 127 10.35 -3.93 -3.37
C ALA A 127 9.26 -2.92 -3.02
N TYR A 128 8.06 -3.15 -3.57
CA TYR A 128 6.90 -2.30 -3.34
C TYR A 128 5.93 -2.92 -2.36
N TYR A 129 5.26 -2.04 -1.61
CA TYR A 129 4.23 -2.40 -0.66
C TYR A 129 3.11 -1.36 -0.67
N GLY A 130 1.87 -1.83 -0.53
CA GLY A 130 0.76 -0.96 -0.14
C GLY A 130 0.69 -0.91 1.39
N VAL A 131 0.75 0.26 1.99
CA VAL A 131 0.81 0.44 3.44
C VAL A 131 -0.44 1.12 3.94
N GLU A 132 -0.99 0.61 5.03
CA GLU A 132 -2.10 1.21 5.76
C GLU A 132 -1.84 1.17 7.27
N ARG A 133 -2.58 1.98 8.05
CA ARG A 133 -2.52 1.88 9.50
C ARG A 133 -3.01 0.51 9.97
N TYR A 134 -2.38 -0.04 11.01
CA TYR A 134 -2.83 -1.28 11.61
C TYR A 134 -4.24 -1.11 12.21
N ILE A 135 -5.13 -2.07 11.94
CA ILE A 135 -6.50 -2.09 12.44
C ILE A 135 -6.60 -3.24 13.44
N GLY A 136 -6.61 -2.89 14.72
CA GLY A 136 -6.65 -3.84 15.83
C GLY A 136 -5.94 -3.24 17.05
N GLU A 137 -6.41 -3.57 18.25
CA GLU A 137 -5.63 -3.39 19.47
C GLU A 137 -4.61 -4.53 19.62
#